data_AF-A0A0G1ZP36-F1
#
_entry.id   AF-A0A0G1ZP36-F1
#
_cell.length_a   1.000
_cell.length_b   1.000
_cell.length_c   1.000
_cell.angle_alpha   90.00
_cell.angle_beta   90.00
_cell.angle_gamma   90.00
#
_symmetry.space_group_name_H-M   'P 1'
#
loop_
_entity.id
_entity.type
_entity.pdbx_description
1 polymer ?
#
loop_
_entity_poly.entity_id
_entity_poly.type
_entity_poly.pdbx_seq_one_letter_code
_entity_poly.pdbx_strand_id
1 'polypeptide(L)'
;MPDVLFFESSPEVLAELAELAAKHQLLERCEFHWVMPGTDVAKALREGQPRVVVTSWRGIGGAVVLEAAALPNRPRILVASHYPEDEIRCSPKGDIPDKVVDKFEINKLFDWVKKVLAV
;
A
#
# COMPACT_ATOMS: atom_id res chain seq x y z
N MET A 1 -6.73 1.35 -16.18
CA MET A 1 -5.96 1.99 -15.09
C MET A 1 -6.04 1.07 -13.88
N PRO A 2 -4.95 0.85 -13.15
CA PRO A 2 -4.93 -0.04 -12.00
C PRO A 2 -5.78 0.53 -10.86
N ASP A 3 -6.54 -0.33 -10.18
CA ASP A 3 -7.33 0.07 -9.02
C ASP A 3 -6.51 0.10 -7.72
N VAL A 4 -5.37 -0.61 -7.72
CA VAL A 4 -4.52 -0.82 -6.54
C VAL A 4 -3.08 -0.49 -6.90
N LEU A 5 -2.46 0.42 -6.14
CA LEU A 5 -1.01 0.66 -6.22
C LEU A 5 -0.33 0.09 -4.98
N PHE A 6 0.72 -0.71 -5.19
CA PHE A 6 1.62 -1.19 -4.16
C PHE A 6 2.92 -0.39 -4.18
N PHE A 7 3.36 0.10 -3.03
CA PHE A 7 4.62 0.81 -2.85
C PHE A 7 5.46 0.11 -1.79
N GLU A 8 6.56 -0.50 -2.21
CA GLU A 8 7.46 -1.23 -1.32
C GLU A 8 8.92 -0.94 -1.66
N SER A 9 9.75 -0.88 -0.63
CA SER A 9 11.20 -0.67 -0.70
C SER A 9 12.01 -1.96 -0.90
N SER A 10 11.49 -3.11 -0.47
CA SER A 10 12.07 -4.44 -0.73
C SER A 10 11.53 -5.03 -2.05
N PRO A 11 12.38 -5.30 -3.05
CA PRO A 11 11.95 -5.92 -4.29
C PRO A 11 11.46 -7.36 -4.08
N GLU A 12 11.97 -8.08 -3.08
CA GLU A 12 11.53 -9.44 -2.74
C GLU A 12 10.09 -9.44 -2.25
N VAL A 13 9.75 -8.51 -1.35
CA VAL A 13 8.38 -8.34 -0.86
C VAL A 13 7.45 -7.92 -1.99
N LEU A 14 7.90 -7.02 -2.88
CA LEU A 14 7.12 -6.60 -4.03
C LEU A 14 6.79 -7.79 -4.96
N ALA A 15 7.76 -8.69 -5.17
CA ALA A 15 7.55 -9.91 -5.95
C ALA A 15 6.55 -10.87 -5.27
N GLU A 16 6.66 -11.06 -3.95
CA GLU A 16 5.70 -11.86 -3.18
C GLU A 16 4.27 -11.32 -3.31
N LEU A 17 4.11 -9.99 -3.21
CA LEU A 17 2.82 -9.32 -3.41
C LEU A 17 2.27 -9.53 -4.82
N ALA A 18 3.11 -9.48 -5.86
CA ALA A 18 2.69 -9.75 -7.23
C ALA A 18 2.23 -11.20 -7.43
N GLU A 19 2.96 -12.18 -6.86
CA GLU A 19 2.55 -13.58 -6.89
C GLU A 19 1.22 -13.83 -6.18
N LEU A 20 1.02 -13.20 -5.02
CA LEU A 20 -0.24 -13.30 -4.27
C LEU A 20 -1.38 -12.60 -5.02
N ALA A 21 -1.15 -11.45 -5.64
CA ALA A 21 -2.13 -10.79 -6.50
C ALA A 21 -2.57 -11.71 -7.65
N ALA A 22 -1.62 -12.43 -8.27
CA ALA A 22 -1.90 -13.41 -9.31
C ALA A 22 -2.76 -14.57 -8.79
N LYS A 23 -2.40 -15.16 -7.63
CA LYS A 23 -3.18 -16.22 -6.97
C LYS A 23 -4.62 -15.79 -6.67
N HIS A 24 -4.82 -14.50 -6.36
CA HIS A 24 -6.14 -13.94 -6.08
C HIS A 24 -6.84 -13.38 -7.34
N GLN A 25 -6.31 -13.53 -8.55
CA GLN A 25 -6.88 -13.00 -9.80
C GLN A 25 -7.06 -11.47 -9.78
N LEU A 26 -6.15 -10.77 -9.11
CA LEU A 26 -6.13 -9.31 -9.01
C LEU A 26 -4.97 -8.66 -9.76
N LEU A 27 -4.04 -9.45 -10.32
CA LEU A 27 -2.80 -8.94 -10.91
C LEU A 27 -3.05 -7.81 -11.94
N GLU A 28 -4.02 -7.96 -12.84
CA GLU A 28 -4.33 -6.96 -13.87
C GLU A 28 -4.91 -5.65 -13.31
N ARG A 29 -5.37 -5.66 -12.05
CA ARG A 29 -5.90 -4.49 -11.33
C ARG A 29 -4.84 -3.84 -10.43
N CYS A 30 -3.65 -4.40 -10.36
CA CYS A 30 -2.57 -3.98 -9.49
C CYS A 30 -1.39 -3.43 -10.29
N GLU A 31 -0.78 -2.37 -9.77
CA GLU A 31 0.53 -1.91 -10.23
C GLU A 31 1.48 -1.85 -9.02
N PHE A 32 2.73 -2.25 -9.24
CA PHE A 32 3.73 -2.48 -8.21
C PHE A 32 4.91 -1.55 -8.43
N HIS A 33 5.14 -0.66 -7.47
CA HIS A 33 6.20 0.32 -7.49
C HIS A 33 7.27 -0.04 -6.47
N TRP A 34 8.45 -0.39 -6.97
CA TRP A 34 9.64 -0.44 -6.14
C TRP A 34 10.10 0.98 -5.82
N VAL A 35 10.11 1.33 -4.54
CA VAL A 35 10.43 2.68 -4.09
C VAL A 35 11.86 2.76 -3.57
N MET A 36 12.64 3.63 -4.21
CA MET A 36 14.01 3.95 -3.85
C MET A 36 14.12 5.45 -3.54
N PRO A 37 15.22 5.93 -2.94
CA PRO A 37 15.49 7.36 -2.84
C PRO A 37 15.36 8.05 -4.20
N GLY A 38 14.52 9.08 -4.29
CA GLY A 38 14.25 9.81 -5.54
C GLY A 38 13.05 9.30 -6.35
N THR A 39 12.39 8.21 -5.96
CA THR A 39 11.13 7.80 -6.59
C THR A 39 10.03 8.84 -6.36
N ASP A 40 9.41 9.31 -7.44
CA ASP A 40 8.30 10.27 -7.41
C ASP A 40 6.96 9.55 -7.16
N VAL A 41 6.69 9.26 -5.89
CA VAL A 41 5.44 8.62 -5.43
C VAL A 41 4.22 9.49 -5.77
N ALA A 42 4.33 10.81 -5.62
CA ALA A 42 3.24 11.74 -5.86
C ALA A 42 2.81 11.74 -7.33
N LYS A 43 3.74 11.58 -8.27
CA LYS A 43 3.42 11.40 -9.69
C LYS A 43 2.64 10.12 -9.94
N ALA A 44 3.12 8.96 -9.45
CA ALA A 44 2.43 7.68 -9.63
C ALA A 44 1.00 7.71 -9.06
N LEU A 45 0.82 8.28 -7.86
CA LEU A 45 -0.48 8.46 -7.22
C LEU A 45 -1.42 9.37 -8.01
N ARG A 46 -0.91 10.50 -8.52
CA ARG A 46 -1.71 11.47 -9.31
C ARG A 46 -2.12 10.90 -10.66
N GLU A 47 -1.23 10.19 -11.35
CA GLU A 47 -1.50 9.58 -12.66
C GLU A 47 -2.42 8.37 -12.53
N GLY A 48 -2.23 7.53 -11.52
CA GLY A 48 -3.02 6.32 -11.31
C GLY A 48 -4.42 6.56 -10.75
N GLN A 49 -4.61 7.61 -9.94
CA GLN A 49 -5.85 7.86 -9.19
C GLN A 49 -6.43 6.57 -8.56
N PRO A 50 -5.61 5.78 -7.82
CA PRO A 50 -6.04 4.45 -7.39
C PRO A 50 -7.17 4.51 -6.37
N ARG A 51 -7.90 3.40 -6.25
CA ARG A 51 -8.90 3.22 -5.20
C ARG A 51 -8.27 2.73 -3.90
N VAL A 52 -7.19 1.95 -4.02
CA VAL A 52 -6.45 1.38 -2.91
C VAL A 52 -4.96 1.66 -3.07
N VAL A 53 -4.32 2.10 -1.99
CA VAL A 53 -2.87 2.24 -1.89
C VAL A 53 -2.39 1.30 -0.79
N VAL A 54 -1.40 0.47 -1.10
CA VAL A 54 -0.77 -0.44 -0.15
C VAL A 54 0.69 -0.07 -0.02
N THR A 55 1.18 0.07 1.21
CA THR A 55 2.60 0.37 1.47
C THR A 55 3.06 -0.24 2.78
N SER A 56 4.36 -0.40 2.98
CA SER A 56 4.92 -0.72 4.31
C SER A 56 5.17 0.54 5.12
N TRP A 57 5.19 0.45 6.45
CA TRP A 57 5.46 1.63 7.29
C TRP A 57 6.94 2.04 7.30
N ARG A 58 7.86 1.12 7.00
CA ARG A 58 9.30 1.39 7.05
C ARG A 58 9.75 2.26 5.87
N GLY A 59 10.86 2.97 6.09
CA GLY A 59 11.51 3.78 5.06
C GLY A 59 10.60 4.87 4.53
N ILE A 60 10.24 4.77 3.25
CA ILE A 60 9.46 5.78 2.50
C ILE A 60 7.95 5.68 2.73
N GLY A 61 7.49 4.66 3.47
CA GLY A 61 6.08 4.38 3.73
C GLY A 61 5.25 5.54 4.25
N GLY A 62 5.80 6.28 5.21
CA GLY A 62 5.15 7.47 5.77
C GLY A 62 4.88 8.54 4.71
N ALA A 63 5.81 8.74 3.77
CA ALA A 63 5.61 9.68 2.66
C ALA A 63 4.49 9.19 1.71
N VAL A 64 4.46 7.89 1.40
CA VAL A 64 3.37 7.30 0.58
C VAL A 64 2.01 7.52 1.23
N VAL A 65 1.89 7.31 2.54
CA VAL A 65 0.64 7.53 3.29
C VAL A 65 0.19 8.99 3.20
N LEU A 66 1.10 9.94 3.42
CA LEU A 66 0.78 11.37 3.38
C LEU A 66 0.34 11.82 1.98
N GLU A 67 1.09 11.43 0.94
CA GLU A 67 0.76 11.75 -0.46
C GLU A 67 -0.58 11.13 -0.88
N ALA A 68 -0.82 9.86 -0.53
CA ALA A 68 -2.08 9.19 -0.83
C ALA A 68 -3.26 9.81 -0.08
N ALA A 69 -3.08 10.25 1.16
CA ALA A 69 -4.12 10.89 1.95
C ALA A 69 -4.52 12.27 1.39
N ALA A 70 -3.61 12.94 0.69
CA ALA A 70 -3.83 14.22 0.04
C ALA A 70 -4.58 14.12 -1.31
N LEU A 71 -4.75 12.92 -1.86
CA LEU A 71 -5.43 12.75 -3.15
C LEU A 71 -6.93 13.14 -3.08
N PRO A 72 -7.47 13.84 -4.11
CA PRO A 72 -8.87 14.24 -4.15
C PRO A 72 -9.86 13.07 -4.13
N ASN A 73 -9.49 11.95 -4.78
CA ASN A 73 -10.30 10.73 -4.84
C ASN A 73 -10.27 9.93 -3.53
N ARG A 74 -9.43 10.31 -2.56
CA ARG A 74 -9.38 9.77 -1.19
C ARG A 74 -9.29 8.24 -1.17
N PRO A 75 -8.20 7.64 -1.69
CA PRO A 75 -8.04 6.18 -1.70
C PRO A 75 -8.12 5.59 -0.29
N ARG A 76 -8.44 4.30 -0.23
CA ARG A 76 -8.21 3.50 0.98
C ARG A 76 -6.73 3.19 1.09
N ILE A 77 -6.13 3.47 2.24
CA ILE A 77 -4.70 3.29 2.46
C ILE A 77 -4.52 2.13 3.42
N LEU A 78 -3.75 1.14 3.02
CA LEU A 78 -3.39 0.01 3.86
C LEU A 78 -1.89 0.01 4.10
N VAL A 79 -1.54 -0.08 5.37
CA VAL A 79 -0.15 -0.24 5.79
C VAL A 79 0.08 -1.71 6.14
N ALA A 80 0.80 -2.42 5.27
CA ALA A 80 1.20 -3.80 5.50
C ALA A 80 2.54 -3.85 6.25
N SER A 81 2.71 -4.78 7.20
CA SER A 81 4.02 -5.04 7.80
C SER A 81 4.37 -6.50 7.62
N HIS A 82 5.58 -6.73 7.11
CA HIS A 82 6.21 -8.05 7.01
C HIS A 82 7.01 -8.44 8.26
N TYR A 83 7.21 -7.50 9.20
CA TYR A 83 8.06 -7.70 10.36
C TYR A 83 7.26 -7.89 11.66
N PRO A 84 7.80 -8.67 12.62
CA PRO A 84 7.29 -8.79 13.99
C PRO A 84 7.02 -7.42 14.63
N GLU A 85 6.00 -7.37 15.50
CA GLU A 85 5.51 -6.13 16.13
C GLU A 85 6.58 -5.32 16.85
N ASP A 86 7.51 -6.01 17.47
CA ASP A 86 8.62 -5.51 18.27
C ASP A 86 9.65 -4.70 17.47
N GLU A 87 9.68 -4.83 16.15
CA GLU A 87 10.58 -4.05 15.30
C GLU A 87 9.94 -2.84 14.62
N ILE A 88 8.67 -2.57 14.91
CA ILE A 88 7.93 -1.45 14.34
C ILE A 88 8.00 -0.29 15.31
N ARG A 89 9.02 0.55 15.15
CA ARG A 89 9.19 1.79 15.92
C ARG A 89 8.26 2.88 15.40
N CYS A 90 6.97 2.69 15.58
CA CYS A 90 5.97 3.73 15.33
C CYS A 90 5.52 4.23 16.69
N SER A 91 5.76 5.51 16.97
CA SER A 91 5.13 6.13 18.13
C SER A 91 3.61 6.08 17.91
N PRO A 92 2.82 5.42 18.76
CA PRO A 92 1.35 5.34 18.64
C PRO A 92 0.66 6.70 18.87
N LYS A 93 1.42 7.81 18.87
CA LYS A 93 0.98 9.18 19.13
C LYS A 93 1.14 10.12 17.93
N GLY A 94 1.62 9.63 16.78
CA GLY A 94 1.55 10.43 15.55
C GLY A 94 0.11 10.39 15.02
N ASP A 95 -0.41 11.52 14.57
CA ASP A 95 -1.74 11.60 13.93
C ASP A 95 -1.78 10.68 12.70
N ILE A 96 -2.23 9.44 12.88
CA ILE A 96 -2.47 8.51 11.79
C ILE A 96 -3.82 8.90 11.17
N PRO A 97 -3.90 9.19 9.86
CA PRO A 97 -5.16 9.56 9.23
C PRO A 97 -6.22 8.44 9.38
N ASP A 98 -7.48 8.79 9.63
CA ASP A 98 -8.63 7.87 9.85
C ASP A 98 -8.85 6.79 8.77
N LYS A 99 -8.18 6.92 7.61
CA LYS A 99 -8.29 6.03 6.45
C LYS A 99 -7.18 4.97 6.38
N VAL A 100 -6.19 5.05 7.26
CA VAL A 100 -5.15 4.04 7.39
C VAL A 100 -5.75 2.86 8.15
N VAL A 101 -5.87 1.73 7.46
CA VAL A 101 -6.34 0.49 8.09
C VAL A 101 -5.15 -0.20 8.76
N ASP A 102 -5.34 -0.59 10.02
CA ASP A 102 -4.38 -1.30 10.85
C ASP A 102 -3.97 -2.66 10.24
N LYS A 103 -2.78 -3.14 10.62
CA LYS A 103 -2.05 -4.28 10.05
C LYS A 103 -2.93 -5.44 9.59
N PHE A 104 -2.80 -5.81 8.31
CA PHE A 104 -3.30 -7.07 7.79
C PHE A 104 -2.18 -8.09 7.64
N GLU A 105 -2.42 -9.34 8.07
CA GLU A 105 -1.60 -10.47 7.61
C GLU A 105 -1.65 -10.53 6.08
N ILE A 106 -0.51 -10.75 5.43
CA ILE A 106 -0.40 -10.70 3.97
C ILE A 106 -1.33 -11.72 3.27
N ASN A 107 -1.65 -12.83 3.93
CA ASN A 107 -2.61 -13.83 3.43
C ASN A 107 -4.07 -13.33 3.42
N LYS A 108 -4.41 -12.29 4.20
CA LYS A 108 -5.75 -11.68 4.27
C LYS A 108 -5.86 -10.38 3.48
N LEU A 109 -4.73 -9.82 3.06
CA LEU A 109 -4.60 -8.60 2.27
C LEU A 109 -5.51 -8.61 1.04
N PHE A 110 -5.35 -9.62 0.18
CA PHE A 110 -6.03 -9.65 -1.12
C PHE A 110 -7.53 -9.92 -1.00
N ASP A 111 -7.98 -10.63 0.03
CA ASP A 111 -9.40 -10.80 0.31
C ASP A 111 -10.06 -9.49 0.77
N TRP A 112 -9.33 -8.67 1.55
CA TRP A 112 -9.79 -7.34 1.90
C TRP A 112 -9.82 -6.41 0.67
N VAL A 113 -8.76 -6.43 -0.16
CA VAL A 113 -8.72 -5.65 -1.41
C VAL A 113 -9.91 -6.00 -2.30
N LYS A 114 -10.23 -7.29 -2.49
CA LYS A 114 -11.43 -7.72 -3.23
C LYS A 114 -12.72 -7.10 -2.68
N LYS A 115 -12.88 -7.08 -1.36
CA LYS A 115 -14.07 -6.48 -0.71
C LYS A 115 -14.17 -4.97 -0.98
N VAL A 116 -13.05 -4.25 -0.90
CA VAL A 116 -13.03 -2.80 -1.18
C VAL A 116 -13.35 -2.50 -2.64
N LEU A 117 -12.85 -3.33 -3.56
CA LEU A 117 -13.05 -3.14 -5.00
C LEU A 117 -14.43 -3.58 -5.52
N ALA A 118 -15.19 -4.36 -4.74
CA ALA A 118 -16.54 -4.79 -5.08
C ALA A 118 -17.63 -3.75 -4.78
N VAL A 119 -17.30 -2.72 -3.99
CA VAL A 119 -18.11 -1.52 -3.72
C VAL A 119 -17.83 -0.47 -4.79
#